data_AF-A0A9W4TAG6-F1
#
_entry.id   AF-A0A9W4TAG6-F1
#
_cell.length_a   1.000
_cell.length_b   1.000
_cell.length_c   1.000
_cell.angle_alpha   90.00
_cell.angle_beta   90.00
_cell.angle_gamma   90.00
#
_symmetry.space_group_name_H-M   'P 1'
#
loop_
_entity.id
_entity.type
_entity.pdbx_description
1 polymer ?
#
loop_
_entity_poly.entity_id
_entity_poly.type
_entity_poly.pdbx_seq_one_letter_code
_entity_poly.pdbx_strand_id
1 'polypeptide(L)' 'TIEAARESIRLRCENHDNFEFVPNNRHERIWRIIFNQLFLNRGFATYPSQCRKKWYSLKYG' A
#
# COMPACT_ATOMS: atom_id res chain seq x y z
N THR A 1 -1.93 13.70 1.53
CA THR A 1 -3.19 14.36 1.10
C THR A 1 -4.31 13.33 0.98
N ILE A 2 -5.58 13.75 0.91
CA ILE A 2 -6.73 12.83 0.74
C ILE A 2 -6.58 11.98 -0.53
N GLU A 3 -6.12 12.58 -1.62
CA GLU A 3 -5.89 11.90 -2.90
C GLU A 3 -4.84 10.79 -2.81
N ALA A 4 -3.74 11.00 -2.09
CA ALA A 4 -2.74 9.94 -1.86
C ALA A 4 -3.31 8.78 -1.02
N ALA A 5 -4.21 9.07 -0.08
CA ALA A 5 -4.87 8.02 0.70
C ALA A 5 -5.85 7.20 -0.16
N ARG A 6 -6.63 7.85 -1.03
CA ARG A 6 -7.52 7.20 -2.00
C ARG A 6 -6.74 6.30 -2.95
N GLU A 7 -5.64 6.80 -3.50
CA GLU A 7 -4.77 6.02 -4.39
C GLU A 7 -4.17 4.81 -3.65
N SER A 8 -3.72 4.99 -2.41
CA SER A 8 -3.19 3.89 -1.60
C SER A 8 -4.23 2.80 -1.32
N ILE A 9 -5.49 3.17 -1.10
CA ILE A 9 -6.59 2.21 -0.92
C ILE A 9 -6.83 1.47 -2.24
N ARG A 10 -6.91 2.19 -3.36
CA ARG A 10 -7.10 1.61 -4.68
C ARG A 10 -6.02 0.58 -5.01
N LEU A 11 -4.74 0.95 -4.91
CA LEU A 11 -3.61 0.05 -5.17
C LEU A 11 -3.61 -1.17 -4.24
N ARG A 12 -4.07 -0.99 -2.99
CA ARG A 12 -4.20 -2.10 -2.05
C ARG A 12 -5.32 -3.08 -2.46
N CYS A 13 -6.44 -2.57 -2.96
CA CYS A 13 -7.53 -3.37 -3.52
C CYS A 13 -7.13 -4.08 -4.81
N GLU A 14 -6.38 -3.41 -5.70
CA GLU A 14 -5.84 -4.04 -6.92
C GLU A 14 -4.86 -5.19 -6.60
N ASN A 15 -4.21 -5.14 -5.43
CA ASN A 15 -3.35 -6.20 -4.93
C ASN A 15 -4.05 -7.12 -3.92
N HIS A 16 -5.39 -7.14 -3.84
CA HIS A 16 -6.13 -7.92 -2.84
C HIS A 16 -5.68 -9.38 -2.80
N ASP A 17 -5.75 -10.05 -3.95
CA ASP A 17 -5.40 -11.46 -4.13
C ASP A 17 -3.96 -11.75 -3.73
N ASN A 18 -3.02 -10.85 -4.03
CA ASN A 18 -1.63 -11.01 -3.63
C ASN A 18 -1.47 -11.09 -2.11
N PHE A 19 -2.29 -10.37 -1.35
CA PHE A 19 -2.24 -10.46 0.11
C PHE A 19 -3.00 -11.66 0.68
N GLU A 20 -3.92 -12.24 -0.07
CA GLU A 20 -4.67 -13.43 0.32
C GLU A 20 -3.86 -14.71 0.05
N PHE A 21 -3.26 -14.82 -1.14
CA PHE A 21 -2.61 -16.05 -1.61
C PHE A 21 -1.10 -16.09 -1.34
N VAL A 22 -0.44 -14.94 -1.16
CA VAL A 22 1.00 -14.91 -0.92
C VAL A 22 1.28 -14.99 0.59
N PRO A 23 2.23 -15.84 1.03
CA PRO A 23 2.62 -15.91 2.43
C PRO A 23 3.03 -14.55 3.01
N ASN A 24 2.70 -14.32 4.28
CA ASN A 24 2.94 -13.06 5.00
C ASN A 24 4.38 -12.54 4.88
N ASN A 25 5.38 -13.42 4.82
CA ASN A 25 6.79 -13.04 4.67
C ASN A 25 7.11 -12.33 3.34
N ARG A 26 6.24 -12.41 2.33
CA ARG A 26 6.37 -11.69 1.06
C ARG A 26 5.47 -10.45 0.96
N HIS A 27 4.63 -10.18 1.96
CA HIS A 27 3.78 -8.98 1.97
C HIS A 27 4.60 -7.69 1.93
N GLU A 28 5.80 -7.69 2.50
CA GLU A 28 6.72 -6.54 2.39
C GLU A 28 7.05 -6.20 0.93
N ARG A 29 7.26 -7.22 0.09
CA ARG A 29 7.50 -7.01 -1.35
C ARG A 29 6.28 -6.41 -2.04
N ILE A 30 5.08 -6.85 -1.66
CA ILE A 30 3.83 -6.32 -2.23
C ILE A 30 3.63 -4.86 -1.80
N TRP A 31 3.89 -4.54 -0.52
CA TRP A 31 3.90 -3.15 -0.04
C TRP A 31 4.89 -2.27 -0.77
N ARG A 32 6.07 -2.80 -1.12
CA ARG A 32 7.07 -2.07 -1.92
C ARG A 32 6.59 -1.80 -3.35
N ILE A 33 5.84 -2.72 -3.97
CA ILE A 33 5.23 -2.48 -5.29
C ILE A 33 4.18 -1.37 -5.21
N ILE A 34 3.27 -1.45 -4.24
CA ILE A 34 2.25 -0.42 -3.99
C ILE A 34 2.90 0.95 -3.77
N PHE A 35 3.97 1.00 -2.97
CA PHE A 35 4.73 2.24 -2.75
C PHE A 35 5.30 2.80 -4.05
N ASN A 36 6.01 1.98 -4.83
CA ASN A 36 6.63 2.43 -6.06
C ASN A 36 5.59 3.04 -7.02
N GLN A 37 4.41 2.42 -7.12
CA GLN A 37 3.30 2.96 -7.92
C GLN A 37 2.77 4.28 -7.35
N LEU A 38 2.61 4.39 -6.04
CA LEU A 38 2.17 5.63 -5.40
C LEU A 38 3.18 6.77 -5.60
N PHE A 39 4.48 6.47 -5.53
CA PHE A 39 5.56 7.40 -5.80
C PHE A 39 5.57 7.86 -7.26
N LEU A 40 5.48 6.92 -8.21
CA LEU A 40 5.43 7.24 -9.64
C LEU A 40 4.20 8.09 -10.01
N ASN A 41 3.03 7.77 -9.45
CA ASN A 41 1.79 8.46 -9.78
C ASN A 41 1.65 9.84 -9.12
N ARG A 42 2.25 10.05 -7.94
CA ARG A 42 1.99 11.24 -7.10
C ARG A 42 3.23 11.96 -6.59
N GLY A 43 4.44 11.47 -6.90
CA GLY A 43 5.69 12.00 -6.37
C GLY A 43 5.85 11.85 -4.85
N PHE A 44 5.02 10.99 -4.22
CA PHE A 44 4.98 10.88 -2.77
C PHE A 44 6.06 9.92 -2.26
N ALA A 45 7.19 10.47 -1.81
CA ALA A 45 8.27 9.69 -1.23
C ALA A 45 7.85 9.14 0.15
N THR A 46 7.71 7.83 0.28
CA THR A 46 7.28 7.17 1.50
C THR A 46 7.96 5.79 1.63
N TYR A 47 8.08 5.28 2.85
CA TYR A 47 8.60 3.93 3.08
C TYR A 47 7.46 2.91 2.98
N PRO A 48 7.70 1.68 2.48
CA PRO A 48 6.68 0.62 2.44
C PRO A 48 6.01 0.38 3.81
N SER A 49 6.78 0.53 4.90
CA SER A 49 6.30 0.42 6.28
C SER A 49 5.29 1.52 6.66
N GLN A 50 5.39 2.72 6.09
CA GLN A 50 4.44 3.81 6.30
C GLN A 50 3.12 3.55 5.56
N CYS A 51 3.16 3.03 4.32
CA CYS A 51 1.95 2.58 3.61
C CYS A 51 1.21 1.51 4.39
N ARG A 52 1.94 0.51 4.91
CA ARG A 52 1.38 -0.51 5.79
C ARG A 52 0.74 0.13 7.02
N LYS A 53 1.47 0.93 7.80
CA LYS A 53 0.94 1.60 9.00
C LYS A 53 -0.31 2.44 8.69
N LYS A 54 -0.30 3.19 7.58
CA LYS A 54 -1.44 4.01 7.16
C LYS A 54 -2.65 3.14 6.82
N TRP A 55 -2.46 2.03 6.10
CA TRP A 55 -3.53 1.07 5.82
C TRP A 55 -4.14 0.48 7.10
N TYR A 56 -3.32 0.03 8.05
CA TYR A 56 -3.82 -0.47 9.33
C TYR A 56 -4.58 0.63 10.11
N SER A 57 -4.07 1.86 10.12
CA SER A 57 -4.79 2.99 10.72
C SER A 57 -6.13 3.28 10.05
N LEU A 58 -6.27 3.06 8.74
CA LEU A 58 -7.53 3.26 8.01
C LEU A 58 -8.51 2.09 8.19
N LYS A 59 -8.01 0.88 8.41
CA LYS A 59 -8.83 -0.32 8.57
C LYS A 59 -9.41 -0.45 9.99
N TYR A 60 -8.66 -0.01 10.99
CA TYR A 60 -8.97 -0.24 12.41
C TYR A 60 -9.22 1.06 13.20
N GLY A 61 -9.05 2.23 12.60
CA GLY A 61 -9.38 3.53 13.18
C GLY A 61 -10.63 4.09 12.52
#